data_AF-A0A2W6DU67-F1
#
_entry.id   AF-A0A2W6DU67-F1
#
_cell.length_a   1.000
_cell.length_b   1.000
_cell.length_c   1.000
_cell.angle_alpha   90.00
_cell.angle_beta   90.00
_cell.angle_gamma   90.00
#
_symmetry.space_group_name_H-M   'P 1'
#
loop_
_entity.id
_entity.type
_entity.pdbx_description
1 polymer ?
#
loop_
_entity_poly.entity_id
_entity_poly.type
_entity_poly.pdbx_seq_one_letter_code
_entity_poly.pdbx_strand_id
1 'polypeptide(L)'
;MLAHAPDRCAQFEAEFRSTLALAADSLDLSGPQAVLKHWQAVAIMAANPLTDEERKQLERAKAGDFSGLITRHQDENGNWVRR
;
A
#
# COMPACT_ATOMS: atom_id res chain seq x y z
N MET A 1 2.86 -16.72 6.87
CA MET A 1 2.67 -15.28 6.60
C MET A 1 3.95 -14.49 6.30
N LEU A 2 5.18 -14.96 6.59
CA LEU A 2 6.43 -14.34 6.10
C LEU A 2 7.37 -15.32 5.35
N ALA A 3 6.93 -16.55 5.09
CA ALA A 3 7.71 -17.56 4.38
C ALA A 3 7.97 -17.24 2.88
N HIS A 4 7.40 -16.14 2.35
CA HIS A 4 7.36 -15.85 0.91
C HIS A 4 8.17 -14.63 0.45
N ALA A 5 8.86 -13.91 1.35
CA ALA A 5 9.70 -12.77 0.95
C ALA A 5 10.77 -12.42 2.02
N PRO A 6 11.77 -13.27 2.25
CA PRO A 6 12.79 -13.05 3.28
C PRO A 6 13.53 -11.72 3.11
N ASP A 7 13.81 -11.30 1.88
CA ASP A 7 14.50 -10.03 1.59
C ASP A 7 13.66 -8.82 2.03
N ARG A 8 12.34 -8.88 1.88
CA ARG A 8 11.43 -7.82 2.31
C ARG A 8 11.36 -7.73 3.83
N CYS A 9 11.38 -8.87 4.53
CA CYS A 9 11.48 -8.89 5.99
C CYS A 9 12.76 -8.22 6.48
N ALA A 10 13.90 -8.59 5.86
CA ALA A 10 15.20 -8.01 6.22
C ALA A 10 15.24 -6.50 5.99
N GLN A 11 14.64 -6.03 4.89
CA GLN A 11 14.53 -4.61 4.59
C GLN A 11 13.67 -3.87 5.63
N PHE A 12 12.48 -4.39 5.95
CA PHE A 12 11.63 -3.84 7.02
C PHE A 12 12.38 -3.74 8.34
N GLU A 13 13.02 -4.83 8.76
CA GLU A 13 13.75 -4.86 10.03
C GLU A 13 14.90 -3.84 10.07
N ALA A 14 15.63 -3.68 8.96
CA ALA A 14 16.71 -2.71 8.87
C ALA A 14 16.18 -1.27 8.98
N GLU A 15 15.15 -0.92 8.21
CA GLU A 15 14.52 0.42 8.24
C GLU A 15 13.92 0.73 9.62
N PHE A 16 13.23 -0.25 10.23
CA PHE A 16 12.59 -0.07 11.52
C PHE A 16 13.60 0.04 12.67
N ARG A 17 14.64 -0.81 12.68
CA ARG A 17 15.73 -0.70 13.68
C ARG A 17 16.46 0.64 13.56
N SER A 18 16.74 1.10 12.34
CA SER A 18 17.41 2.38 12.13
C SER A 18 16.59 3.56 12.65
N THR A 19 15.30 3.59 12.37
CA THR A 19 14.42 4.69 12.81
C THR A 19 14.12 4.63 14.31
N LEU A 20 14.02 3.44 14.90
CA LEU A 20 13.91 3.27 16.35
C LEU A 20 15.15 3.74 17.10
N ALA A 21 16.34 3.49 16.57
CA ALA A 21 17.57 3.98 17.19
C ALA A 21 17.59 5.52 17.27
N LEU A 22 17.20 6.20 16.18
CA LEU A 22 17.06 7.67 16.17
C LEU A 22 15.96 8.17 17.12
N ALA A 23 14.85 7.44 17.20
CA ALA A 23 13.75 7.75 18.11
C ALA A 23 14.13 7.58 19.58
N ALA A 24 15.03 6.65 19.91
CA ALA A 24 15.50 6.47 21.28
C ALA A 24 16.22 7.71 21.81
N ASP A 25 16.97 8.40 20.96
CA ASP A 25 17.71 9.62 21.32
C ASP A 25 16.83 10.88 21.32
N SER A 26 15.86 10.96 20.40
CA SER A 26 15.05 12.16 20.16
C SER A 26 13.66 12.13 20.79
N LEU A 27 13.19 10.96 21.23
CA LEU A 27 11.80 10.66 21.61
C LEU A 27 10.77 10.96 20.50
N ASP A 28 11.20 11.15 19.26
CA ASP A 28 10.33 11.34 18.10
C ASP A 28 10.02 10.00 17.43
N LEU A 29 8.75 9.60 17.47
CA LEU A 29 8.25 8.36 16.86
C LEU A 29 7.75 8.53 15.42
N SER A 30 7.88 9.72 14.82
CA SER A 30 7.43 10.00 13.45
C SER A 30 8.09 9.06 12.42
N GLY A 31 9.40 8.79 12.57
CA GLY A 31 10.18 7.87 11.75
C GLY A 31 9.67 6.41 11.82
N PRO A 32 9.69 5.78 13.02
CA PRO A 32 9.15 4.44 13.21
C PRO A 32 7.70 4.30 12.71
N GLN A 33 6.85 5.30 12.95
CA GLN A 33 5.45 5.30 12.49
C GLN A 33 5.34 5.32 10.95
N ALA A 34 6.20 6.08 10.27
CA ALA A 34 6.24 6.12 8.81
C ALA A 34 6.64 4.77 8.22
N VAL A 35 7.65 4.11 8.81
CA VAL A 35 8.08 2.75 8.41
C VAL A 35 6.93 1.77 8.57
N LEU A 36 6.25 1.74 9.73
CA LEU A 36 5.11 0.87 9.96
C LEU A 36 3.98 1.12 8.95
N LYS A 37 3.65 2.38 8.66
CA LYS A 37 2.62 2.73 7.68
C LYS A 37 2.95 2.20 6.29
N HIS A 38 4.20 2.35 5.85
CA HIS A 38 4.66 1.86 4.56
C HIS A 38 4.55 0.32 4.48
N TRP A 39 5.15 -0.37 5.46
CA TRP A 39 5.22 -1.83 5.44
C TRP A 39 3.88 -2.51 5.72
N GLN A 40 2.97 -1.86 6.45
CA GLN A 40 1.58 -2.32 6.56
C GLN A 40 0.89 -2.36 5.19
N ALA A 41 1.05 -1.32 4.36
CA ALA A 41 0.48 -1.31 3.01
C ALA A 41 1.07 -2.43 2.14
N VAL A 42 2.39 -2.64 2.22
CA VAL A 42 3.08 -3.75 1.54
C VAL A 42 2.54 -5.10 1.99
N ALA A 43 2.37 -5.32 3.30
CA ALA A 43 1.84 -6.56 3.85
C ALA A 43 0.39 -6.81 3.41
N ILE A 44 -0.46 -5.77 3.40
CA ILE A 44 -1.84 -5.86 2.92
C ILE A 44 -1.89 -6.27 1.45
N MET A 45 -1.10 -5.62 0.58
CA MET A 45 -1.03 -5.98 -0.84
C MET A 45 -0.51 -7.41 -1.06
N ALA A 46 0.47 -7.85 -0.27
CA ALA A 46 1.01 -9.20 -0.37
C ALA A 46 0.00 -10.27 0.11
N ALA A 47 -0.79 -9.96 1.15
CA ALA A 47 -1.83 -10.85 1.67
C ALA A 47 -3.07 -10.93 0.76
N ASN A 48 -3.30 -9.90 -0.06
CA ASN A 48 -4.43 -9.80 -0.97
C ASN A 48 -3.93 -9.63 -2.41
N PRO A 49 -3.33 -10.69 -3.00
CA PRO A 49 -2.88 -10.63 -4.39
C PRO A 49 -4.10 -10.40 -5.29
N LEU A 50 -3.93 -9.53 -6.29
CA LEU A 50 -4.97 -9.30 -7.29
C LEU A 50 -5.36 -10.62 -7.97
N THR A 51 -6.63 -10.75 -8.31
CA THR A 51 -7.12 -11.76 -9.25
C THR A 51 -6.64 -11.45 -10.66
N ASP A 52 -6.77 -12.42 -11.58
CA ASP A 52 -6.44 -12.19 -12.99
C ASP A 52 -7.33 -11.11 -13.62
N GLU A 53 -8.59 -11.01 -13.20
CA GLU A 53 -9.50 -9.98 -13.72
C GLU A 53 -9.11 -8.59 -13.22
N GLU A 54 -8.79 -8.44 -11.93
CA GLU A 54 -8.32 -7.16 -11.38
C GLU A 54 -6.99 -6.74 -12.00
N ARG A 55 -6.09 -7.68 -12.29
CA ARG A 55 -4.87 -7.40 -13.07
C ARG A 55 -5.19 -6.87 -14.47
N LYS A 56 -6.10 -7.53 -15.19
CA LYS A 56 -6.52 -7.08 -16.53
C LYS A 56 -7.16 -5.70 -16.48
N GLN A 57 -8.02 -5.44 -15.48
CA GLN A 57 -8.62 -4.13 -15.27
C GLN A 57 -7.58 -3.05 -14.99
N LEU A 58 -6.54 -3.35 -14.21
CA LEU A 58 -5.43 -2.45 -13.95
C LEU A 58 -4.64 -2.13 -15.24
N GLU A 59 -4.37 -3.12 -16.08
CA GLU A 59 -3.67 -2.90 -17.36
C GLU A 59 -4.50 -2.09 -18.35
N ARG A 60 -5.83 -2.32 -18.43
CA ARG A 60 -6.74 -1.45 -19.20
C ARG A 60 -6.69 0.00 -18.71
N ALA A 61 -6.77 0.20 -17.39
CA ALA A 61 -6.70 1.53 -16.79
C ALA A 61 -5.39 2.25 -17.08
N LYS A 62 -4.25 1.54 -17.03
CA LYS A 62 -2.94 2.08 -17.43
C LYS A 62 -2.88 2.47 -18.91
N ALA A 63 -3.60 1.74 -19.76
CA ALA A 63 -3.75 2.06 -21.19
C ALA A 63 -4.78 3.19 -21.46
N GLY A 64 -5.37 3.78 -20.42
CA GLY A 64 -6.36 4.86 -20.52
C GLY A 64 -7.81 4.39 -20.68
N ASP A 65 -8.06 3.08 -20.65
CA ASP A 65 -9.41 2.51 -20.63
C ASP A 65 -9.88 2.33 -19.18
N PHE A 66 -10.73 3.23 -18.73
CA PHE A 66 -11.30 3.23 -17.38
C PHE A 66 -12.69 2.59 -17.30
N SER A 67 -13.12 1.88 -18.35
CA SER A 67 -14.41 1.19 -18.34
C SER A 67 -14.51 0.19 -17.18
N GLY A 68 -15.67 0.16 -16.52
CA GLY A 68 -15.91 -0.74 -15.39
C GLY A 68 -15.25 -0.32 -14.07
N LEU A 69 -14.46 0.77 -14.05
CA LEU A 69 -14.04 1.38 -12.79
C LEU A 69 -15.15 2.23 -12.21
N ILE A 70 -15.18 2.32 -10.88
CA ILE A 70 -16.11 3.19 -10.17
C ILE A 70 -15.43 4.54 -9.98
N THR A 71 -16.07 5.61 -10.43
CA THR A 71 -15.61 6.98 -10.24
C THR A 71 -16.52 7.67 -9.23
N ARG A 72 -15.93 8.50 -8.38
CA ARG A 72 -16.70 9.36 -7.50
C ARG A 72 -17.23 10.54 -8.30
N HIS A 73 -18.56 10.68 -8.34
CA HIS A 73 -19.23 11.81 -8.94
C HIS A 73 -18.89 13.08 -8.16
N GLN A 74 -18.65 14.20 -8.85
CA GLN A 74 -18.32 15.49 -8.22
C GLN A 74 -19.57 16.28 -7.79
N ASP A 75 -20.73 15.63 -7.72
CA ASP A 75 -21.94 16.26 -7.17
C ASP A 75 -21.82 16.46 -5.65
N GLU A 76 -22.72 17.25 -5.08
CA GLU A 76 -22.74 17.59 -3.65
C GLU A 76 -22.80 16.36 -2.72
N ASN A 77 -23.27 15.23 -3.24
CA ASN A 77 -23.45 13.99 -2.48
C ASN A 77 -22.26 13.02 -2.62
N GLY A 78 -21.40 13.23 -3.62
CA GLY A 78 -20.19 12.43 -3.82
C GLY A 78 -20.48 10.96 -4.14
N ASN A 79 -21.55 10.68 -4.88
CA ASN A 79 -22.00 9.32 -5.19
C ASN A 79 -20.95 8.52 -5.99
N TRP A 80 -20.89 7.20 -5.79
CA TRP A 80 -20.01 6.31 -6.54
C TRP A 80 -20.75 5.72 -7.75
N VAL A 81 -20.27 5.97 -8.96
CA VAL A 81 -20.90 5.49 -10.22
C VAL A 81 -19.90 4.70 -11.06
N ARG A 82 -20.37 3.65 -11.75
CA ARG A 82 -19.55 2.90 -12.71
C ARG A 82 -19.38 3.72 -14.00
N ARG A 83 -18.17 3.73 -14.54
CA ARG A 83 -17.81 4.38 -15.81
C ARG A 83 -17.96 3.42 -16.99
#